data_AF-A0AAN4HK57-F1
#
_entry.id   AF-A0AAN4HK57-F1
#
_cell.length_a   1.000
_cell.length_b   1.000
_cell.length_c   1.000
_cell.angle_alpha   90.00
_cell.angle_beta   90.00
_cell.angle_gamma   90.00
#
_symmetry.space_group_name_H-M   'P 1'
#
loop_
_entity.id
_entity.type
_entity.pdbx_description
1 polymer ?
#
loop_
_entity_poly.entity_id
_entity_poly.type
_entity_poly.pdbx_seq_one_letter_code
_entity_poly.pdbx_strand_id
1 'polypeptide(L)' 'MEIKVKCIGEDSWGRKLYQNIKNKHVYAVVDDWHYTTSKDGEPDCPLRKDICIVIVE' A
#
# COMPACT_ATOMS: atom_id res chain seq x y z
N MET A 1 15.02 -0.78 1.91
CA MET A 1 14.58 0.35 1.05
C MET A 1 13.33 0.95 1.69
N GLU A 2 13.16 2.27 1.72
CA GLU A 2 12.01 2.89 2.39
C GLU A 2 11.03 3.49 1.38
N ILE A 3 9.73 3.21 1.56
CA ILE A 3 8.65 3.78 0.77
C ILE A 3 7.77 4.64 1.68
N LYS A 4 7.70 5.93 1.37
CA LYS A 4 6.81 6.86 2.08
C LYS A 4 5.42 6.85 1.45
N VAL A 5 4.40 6.59 2.25
CA VAL A 5 3.02 6.50 1.78
C VAL A 5 2.09 7.38 2.62
N LYS A 6 1.01 7.88 2.02
CA LYS A 6 -0.12 8.49 2.73
C LYS A 6 -1.31 7.55 2.72
N CYS A 7 -2.05 7.49 3.82
CA CYS A 7 -3.35 6.84 3.83
C CYS A 7 -4.29 7.62 2.89
N ILE A 8 -4.91 6.93 1.94
CA ILE A 8 -5.87 7.53 1.00
C ILE A 8 -7.30 7.09 1.26
N GLY A 9 -7.51 6.05 2.08
CA GLY A 9 -8.83 5.57 2.44
C GLY A 9 -8.85 4.08 2.76
N GLU A 10 -10.03 3.50 2.63
CA GLU A 10 -10.32 2.10 2.87
C GLU A 10 -11.11 1.55 1.68
N ASP A 11 -10.84 0.31 1.27
CA ASP A 11 -11.61 -0.35 0.21
C ASP A 11 -12.92 -0.95 0.74
N SER A 12 -13.77 -1.45 -0.17
CA SER A 12 -15.06 -2.07 0.16
C SER A 12 -14.95 -3.33 1.02
N TRP A 13 -13.75 -3.87 1.22
CA TRP A 13 -13.46 -5.04 2.05
C TRP A 13 -12.86 -4.65 3.41
N GLY A 14 -12.78 -3.35 3.73
CA GLY A 14 -12.25 -2.86 5.01
C GLY A 14 -10.72 -2.78 5.05
N ARG A 15 -10.04 -2.82 3.90
CA ARG A 15 -8.57 -2.79 3.83
C ARG A 15 -8.09 -1.36 3.65
N LYS A 16 -7.13 -0.96 4.49
CA LYS A 16 -6.50 0.37 4.38
C LYS A 16 -5.66 0.47 3.13
N LEU A 17 -5.89 1.54 2.38
CA LEU A 17 -5.20 1.87 1.15
C LEU A 17 -4.20 3.01 1.40
N TYR A 18 -2.99 2.81 0.91
CA TYR A 18 -1.87 3.71 1.07
C TYR A 18 -1.27 4.07 -0.28
N GLN A 19 -1.11 5.36 -0.56
CA GLN A 19 -0.50 5.82 -1.80
C GLN A 19 0.92 6.31 -1.58
N ASN A 20 1.85 5.82 -2.39
CA ASN A 20 3.21 6.32 -2.47
C ASN A 20 3.23 7.81 -2.83
N ILE A 21 3.95 8.60 -2.04
CA ILE A 21 4.03 10.05 -2.28
C ILE A 21 4.85 10.41 -3.52
N LYS A 22 5.79 9.56 -3.95
CA LYS A 22 6.70 9.83 -5.07
C LYS A 22 6.13 9.42 -6.42
N ASN A 23 5.64 8.19 -6.53
CA ASN A 23 5.23 7.60 -7.81
C ASN A 23 3.71 7.35 -7.91
N LYS A 24 2.94 7.72 -6.87
CA LYS A 24 1.47 7.56 -6.81
C LYS A 24 0.95 6.12 -6.86
N HIS A 25 1.84 5.12 -6.72
CA HIS A 25 1.45 3.72 -6.64
C HIS A 25 0.65 3.45 -5.36
N VAL A 26 -0.40 2.64 -5.44
CA VAL A 26 -1.27 2.32 -4.30
C VAL A 26 -0.95 0.94 -3.75
N TYR A 27 -0.97 0.84 -2.43
CA TYR A 27 -0.73 -0.38 -1.69
C TYR A 27 -1.91 -0.64 -0.77
N ALA A 28 -2.30 -1.91 -0.64
CA ALA A 28 -3.29 -2.36 0.32
C ALA A 28 -2.57 -3.08 1.47
N VAL A 29 -3.06 -2.90 2.69
CA VAL A 29 -2.61 -3.68 3.84
C VAL A 29 -3.56 -4.85 4.08
N VAL A 30 -3.00 -6.06 4.09
CA VAL A 30 -3.70 -7.32 4.31
C VAL A 30 -2.85 -8.14 5.28
N ASP A 31 -3.39 -8.52 6.45
CA ASP A 31 -2.68 -9.33 7.46
C ASP A 31 -1.27 -8.80 7.81
N ASP A 32 -1.16 -7.49 8.10
CA ASP A 32 0.11 -6.77 8.37
C ASP A 32 1.12 -6.73 7.20
N TRP A 33 0.72 -7.26 6.04
CA TRP A 33 1.51 -7.23 4.82
C TRP A 33 1.02 -6.18 3.84
N HIS A 34 1.97 -5.57 3.12
CA HIS A 34 1.68 -4.57 2.12
C HIS A 34 1.70 -5.21 0.73
N TYR A 35 0.63 -5.03 -0.03
CA TYR A 35 0.47 -5.55 -1.37
C TYR A 35 0.37 -4.39 -2.36
N THR A 36 1.02 -4.47 -3.51
CA THR A 36 0.74 -3.55 -4.62
C THR A 36 -0.67 -3.78 -5.11
N THR A 37 -1.45 -2.72 -5.29
CA THR A 37 -2.78 -2.83 -5.88
C THR A 37 -2.71 -2.52 -7.38
N SER A 38 -3.35 -3.35 -8.19
CA SER A 38 -3.58 -3.08 -9.62
C SER A 38 -4.58 -1.92 -9.81
N LYS A 39 -4.80 -1.46 -11.05
CA LYS A 39 -5.72 -0.35 -11.36
C LYS A 39 -7.15 -0.57 -10.85
N ASP A 40 -7.54 -1.82 -10.64
CA ASP A 40 -8.83 -2.25 -10.11
C ASP A 40 -8.84 -2.44 -8.58
N GLY A 41 -7.74 -2.13 -7.89
CA GLY A 41 -7.63 -2.23 -6.42
C GLY A 41 -7.33 -3.63 -5.90
N GLU A 42 -7.17 -4.62 -6.76
CA GLU A 42 -6.84 -5.99 -6.35
C GLU A 42 -5.36 -6.12 -5.93
N PRO A 43 -5.07 -6.80 -4.80
CA PRO A 43 -3.71 -7.05 -4.35
C PRO A 43 -3.00 -8.03 -5.30
N ASP A 44 -1.98 -7.53 -6.00
CA ASP A 44 -1.34 -8.26 -7.10
C ASP A 44 -0.06 -8.98 -6.62
N CYS A 45 0.82 -8.25 -5.93
CA CYS A 45 2.11 -8.76 -5.46
C CYS A 45 2.43 -8.28 -4.04
N PRO A 46 2.86 -9.16 -3.12
CA PRO A 46 3.35 -8.74 -1.82
C PRO A 46 4.64 -7.94 -1.98
N LEU A 47 4.80 -6.89 -1.18
CA LEU A 47 6.07 -6.20 -1.06
C LEU A 47 7.14 -7.16 -0.56
N ARG A 48 8.37 -6.96 -1.04
CA ARG A 48 9.53 -7.69 -0.53
C ARG A 48 9.76 -7.30 0.94
N LYS A 49 10.19 -8.26 1.76
CA LYS A 49 10.46 -8.08 3.21
C LYS A 49 11.55 -7.04 3.52
N ASP A 50 12.41 -6.73 2.56
CA ASP A 50 13.45 -5.70 2.69
C ASP A 50 12.95 -4.26 2.46
N ILE A 51 11.66 -4.10 2.15
CA ILE A 51 11.01 -2.81 1.93
C ILE A 51 10.23 -2.41 3.18
N CYS A 52 10.55 -1.25 3.74
CA CYS A 52 9.85 -0.68 4.88
C CYS A 52 8.88 0.41 4.39
N ILE A 53 7.60 0.29 4.75
CA ILE A 53 6.59 1.30 4.47
C ILE A 53 6.56 2.28 5.65
N VAL A 54 6.76 3.56 5.36
CA VAL A 54 6.67 4.64 6.35
C VAL A 54 5.42 5.44 6.03
N ILE A 55 4.44 5.37 6.92
CA ILE A 55 3.22 6.17 6.82
C ILE A 55 3.57 7.60 7.22
N VAL A 56 3.32 8.56 6.33
CA VAL A 56 3.51 9.99 6.60
C VAL A 56 2.15 10.68 6.72
N GLU A 57 1.96 11.53 7.74
CA GLU A 57 0.73 12.32 7.93
C GLU A 57 0.54 13.40 6.85
#